data_AF-A0A1S6IRU5-F1
#
_entry.id   AF-A0A1S6IRU5-F1
#
_cell.length_a   1.000
_cell.length_b   1.000
_cell.length_c   1.000
_cell.angle_alpha   90.00
_cell.angle_beta   90.00
_cell.angle_gamma   90.00
#
_symmetry.space_group_name_H-M   'P 1'
#
loop_
_entity.id
_entity.type
_entity.pdbx_description
1 polymer ?
#
loop_
_entity_poly.entity_id
_entity_poly.type
_entity_poly.pdbx_seq_one_letter_code
_entity_poly.pdbx_strand_id
1 'polypeptide(L)'
;MKIKKILNQNAVLVDDQGEEKVAIGKGIGFDKKRNDLLFSHDIERLFILEPEGQMKLQTLLSQIDEKYLFAAEKIINHAETVLMEKLNEHLLIVLTDHIAFAAQNIKDGIFLRNKLLPEIEVLYREEFTIAQ
;
A
#
# COMPACT_ATOMS: atom_id res chain seq x y z
N MET A 1 -4.54 -5.90 -20.57
CA MET A 1 -4.25 -4.53 -20.07
C MET A 1 -2.96 -4.04 -20.73
N LYS A 2 -2.73 -2.73 -20.87
CA LYS A 2 -1.50 -2.17 -21.47
C LYS A 2 -0.68 -1.41 -20.43
N ILE A 3 0.63 -1.65 -20.37
CA ILE A 3 1.51 -0.94 -19.44
C ILE A 3 1.68 0.52 -19.87
N LYS A 4 1.34 1.45 -18.96
CA LYS A 4 1.52 2.89 -19.13
C LYS A 4 2.83 3.37 -18.52
N LYS A 5 3.18 2.84 -17.35
CA LYS A 5 4.39 3.20 -16.60
C LYS A 5 4.82 2.03 -15.72
N ILE A 6 6.12 1.85 -15.57
CA ILE A 6 6.70 0.88 -14.63
C ILE A 6 6.99 1.64 -13.33
N LEU A 7 6.53 1.13 -12.20
CA LEU A 7 6.72 1.76 -10.89
C LEU A 7 7.93 1.14 -10.19
N ASN A 8 7.97 -0.20 -10.13
CA ASN A 8 9.11 -0.98 -9.66
C ASN A 8 9.10 -2.37 -10.33
N GLN A 9 9.88 -3.34 -9.82
CA GLN A 9 9.94 -4.70 -10.39
C GLN A 9 8.61 -5.47 -10.28
N ASN A 10 7.77 -5.14 -9.32
CA ASN A 10 6.55 -5.88 -8.96
C ASN A 10 5.29 -5.03 -9.10
N ALA A 11 5.37 -3.78 -9.55
CA ALA A 11 4.25 -2.87 -9.69
C ALA A 11 4.33 -2.04 -10.97
N VAL A 12 3.20 -1.91 -11.68
CA VAL A 12 3.06 -1.13 -12.91
C VAL A 12 1.73 -0.38 -12.94
N LEU A 13 1.73 0.79 -13.59
CA LEU A 13 0.51 1.47 -14.00
C LEU A 13 0.06 0.90 -15.33
N VAL A 14 -1.21 0.49 -15.42
CA VAL A 14 -1.82 -0.03 -16.65
C VAL A 14 -3.01 0.80 -17.07
N ASP A 15 -3.25 0.81 -18.38
CA ASP A 15 -4.52 1.20 -18.98
C ASP A 15 -5.35 -0.06 -19.24
N ASP A 16 -6.56 -0.07 -18.71
CA ASP A 16 -7.55 -1.12 -18.92
C ASP A 16 -8.84 -0.49 -19.44
N GLN A 17 -8.99 -0.48 -20.77
CA GLN A 17 -10.16 0.08 -21.45
C GLN A 17 -10.40 1.58 -21.15
N GLY A 18 -9.33 2.36 -20.97
CA GLY A 18 -9.40 3.79 -20.65
C GLY A 18 -9.47 4.11 -19.16
N GLU A 19 -9.50 3.10 -18.29
CA GLU A 19 -9.37 3.25 -16.84
C GLU A 19 -7.93 2.93 -16.42
N GLU A 20 -7.26 3.87 -15.73
CA GLU A 20 -5.89 3.65 -15.25
C GLU A 20 -5.90 2.92 -13.90
N LYS A 21 -5.14 1.83 -13.79
CA LYS A 21 -5.09 0.98 -12.59
C LYS A 21 -3.65 0.71 -12.19
N VAL A 22 -3.42 0.52 -10.89
CA VAL A 22 -2.11 0.05 -10.39
C VAL A 22 -2.19 -1.46 -10.24
N ALA A 23 -1.45 -2.18 -11.09
CA ALA A 23 -1.31 -3.63 -11.00
C ALA A 23 -0.05 -3.97 -10.19
N ILE A 24 -0.15 -4.99 -9.35
CA ILE A 24 0.95 -5.53 -8.54
C ILE A 24 0.97 -7.04 -8.66
N GLY A 25 2.17 -7.61 -8.79
CA GLY A 25 2.40 -9.04 -8.85
C GLY A 25 3.88 -9.34 -9.05
N LYS A 26 4.31 -10.54 -8.70
CA LYS A 26 5.72 -10.91 -8.71
C LYS A 26 6.35 -10.77 -10.10
N GLY A 27 7.30 -9.85 -10.24
CA GLY A 27 8.07 -9.62 -11.45
C GLY A 27 7.30 -8.96 -12.59
N ILE A 28 6.10 -8.41 -12.37
CA ILE A 28 5.27 -7.88 -13.47
C ILE A 28 5.87 -6.64 -14.15
N GLY A 29 6.77 -5.93 -13.48
CA GLY A 29 7.53 -4.81 -14.04
C GLY A 29 8.93 -5.21 -14.53
N PHE A 30 9.37 -6.44 -14.24
CA PHE A 30 10.68 -6.93 -14.63
C PHE A 30 10.75 -7.21 -16.13
N ASP A 31 11.76 -6.66 -16.79
CA ASP A 31 11.97 -6.75 -18.25
C ASP A 31 10.75 -6.33 -19.11
N LYS A 32 9.88 -5.48 -18.55
CA LYS A 32 8.76 -4.87 -19.27
C LYS A 32 9.10 -3.46 -19.74
N LYS A 33 8.31 -2.96 -20.70
CA LYS A 33 8.40 -1.62 -21.27
C LYS A 33 7.01 -1.01 -21.41
N ARG A 34 6.97 0.31 -21.60
CA ARG A 34 5.73 1.02 -21.91
C ARG A 34 5.10 0.43 -23.17
N ASN A 35 3.77 0.28 -23.14
CA ASN A 35 2.90 -0.33 -24.16
C ASN A 35 2.93 -1.86 -24.23
N ASP A 36 3.75 -2.55 -23.44
CA ASP A 36 3.68 -4.00 -23.34
C ASP A 36 2.31 -4.45 -22.83
N LEU A 37 1.87 -5.63 -23.27
CA LEU A 37 0.67 -6.27 -22.78
C LEU A 37 0.94 -6.91 -21.42
N LEU A 38 0.01 -6.66 -20.49
CA LEU A 38 -0.07 -7.36 -19.22
C LEU A 38 -1.31 -8.26 -19.23
N PHE A 39 -1.10 -9.52 -18.87
CA PHE A 39 -2.15 -10.52 -18.76
C PHE A 39 -2.65 -10.60 -17.32
N SER A 40 -3.96 -10.78 -17.14
CA SER A 40 -4.56 -10.76 -15.80
C SER A 40 -4.08 -11.87 -14.87
N HIS A 41 -3.53 -12.97 -15.40
CA HIS A 41 -2.98 -14.05 -14.57
C HIS A 41 -1.65 -13.70 -13.89
N ASP A 42 -0.95 -12.67 -14.37
CA ASP A 42 0.29 -12.19 -13.76
C ASP A 42 0.01 -11.24 -12.56
N ILE A 43 -1.25 -10.83 -12.38
CA ILE A 43 -1.65 -9.80 -11.42
C ILE A 43 -2.13 -10.46 -10.12
N GLU A 44 -1.49 -10.10 -9.00
CA GLU A 44 -1.87 -10.53 -7.65
C GLU A 44 -2.84 -9.56 -6.98
N ARG A 45 -2.68 -8.26 -7.26
CA ARG A 45 -3.52 -7.17 -6.77
C ARG A 45 -3.71 -6.11 -7.85
N LEU A 46 -4.90 -5.56 -7.91
CA LEU A 46 -5.26 -4.47 -8.81
C LEU A 46 -5.95 -3.38 -7.98
N PHE A 47 -5.36 -2.19 -7.94
CA PHE A 47 -5.90 -1.06 -7.19
C PHE A 47 -6.51 -0.05 -8.14
N ILE A 48 -7.73 0.35 -7.81
CA ILE A 48 -8.48 1.44 -8.43
C ILE A 48 -8.73 2.43 -7.30
N LEU A 49 -8.29 3.67 -7.49
CA LEU A 49 -8.36 4.75 -6.52
C LEU A 49 -8.80 6.00 -7.26
N GLU A 50 -9.35 6.95 -6.54
CA GLU A 50 -9.54 8.30 -7.06
C GLU A 50 -8.21 8.89 -7.56
N PRO A 51 -8.23 9.81 -8.55
CA PRO A 51 -7.01 10.26 -9.26
C PRO A 51 -5.86 10.72 -8.35
N GLU A 52 -6.19 11.43 -7.26
CA GLU A 52 -5.19 11.89 -6.29
C GLU A 52 -4.55 10.71 -5.51
N GLY A 53 -5.38 9.77 -5.04
CA GLY A 53 -4.91 8.57 -4.35
C GLY A 53 -4.04 7.69 -5.26
N GLN A 54 -4.44 7.55 -6.52
CA GLN A 54 -3.67 6.82 -7.51
C GLN A 54 -2.29 7.45 -7.76
N MET A 55 -2.21 8.78 -7.89
CA MET A 55 -0.94 9.48 -8.08
C MET A 55 0.00 9.31 -6.86
N LYS A 56 -0.56 9.38 -5.65
CA LYS A 56 0.19 9.13 -4.41
C LYS A 56 0.69 7.69 -4.33
N LEU A 57 -0.16 6.71 -4.62
CA LEU A 57 0.23 5.29 -4.63
C LEU A 57 1.34 5.01 -5.66
N GLN A 58 1.24 5.58 -6.86
CA GLN A 58 2.30 5.46 -7.86
C GLN A 58 3.63 6.04 -7.36
N THR A 59 3.59 7.18 -6.68
CA THR A 59 4.79 7.81 -6.10
C THR A 59 5.38 6.91 -5.03
N LEU A 60 4.54 6.42 -4.11
CA LEU A 60 4.94 5.54 -3.02
C LEU A 60 5.60 4.26 -3.55
N LEU A 61 4.96 3.52 -4.46
CA LEU A 61 5.50 2.29 -5.05
C LEU A 61 6.76 2.50 -5.91
N SER A 62 7.07 3.73 -6.32
CA SER A 62 8.34 4.04 -6.98
C SER A 62 9.51 4.20 -6.00
N GLN A 63 9.22 4.36 -4.71
CA GLN A 63 10.21 4.63 -3.65
C GLN A 63 10.36 3.47 -2.68
N ILE A 64 9.28 2.70 -2.45
CA ILE A 64 9.25 1.63 -1.46
C ILE A 64 8.76 0.30 -2.07
N ASP A 65 9.10 -0.78 -1.37
CA ASP A 65 8.72 -2.15 -1.71
C ASP A 65 7.23 -2.41 -1.42
N GLU A 66 6.53 -3.06 -2.34
CA GLU A 66 5.10 -3.37 -2.26
C GLU A 66 4.74 -4.24 -1.04
N LYS A 67 5.70 -4.94 -0.43
CA LYS A 67 5.43 -5.70 0.80
C LYS A 67 4.85 -4.83 1.92
N TYR A 68 5.21 -3.54 1.98
CA TYR A 68 4.66 -2.63 2.97
C TYR A 68 3.20 -2.30 2.66
N LEU A 69 2.84 -2.19 1.38
CA LEU A 69 1.45 -2.03 0.94
C LEU A 69 0.62 -3.26 1.31
N PHE A 70 1.17 -4.46 1.12
CA PHE A 70 0.50 -5.70 1.51
C PHE A 70 0.35 -5.85 3.02
N ALA A 71 1.32 -5.35 3.81
CA ALA A 71 1.19 -5.29 5.26
C ALA A 71 0.06 -4.34 5.67
N ALA A 72 0.01 -3.14 5.09
CA ALA A 72 -1.06 -2.18 5.33
C ALA A 72 -2.44 -2.74 4.94
N GLU A 73 -2.58 -3.35 3.76
CA GLU A 73 -3.82 -4.01 3.32
C GLU A 73 -4.29 -5.05 4.33
N LYS A 74 -3.38 -5.90 4.83
CA LYS A 74 -3.71 -6.93 5.85
C LYS A 74 -4.17 -6.31 7.17
N ILE A 75 -3.47 -5.27 7.64
CA ILE A 75 -3.83 -4.57 8.88
C ILE A 75 -5.21 -3.90 8.75
N ILE A 76 -5.46 -3.20 7.63
CA ILE A 76 -6.73 -2.55 7.37
C ILE A 76 -7.86 -3.57 7.30
N ASN A 77 -7.70 -4.67 6.55
CA ASN A 77 -8.71 -5.73 6.48
C ASN A 77 -9.00 -6.35 7.85
N HIS A 78 -7.98 -6.53 8.69
CA HIS A 78 -8.16 -6.99 10.05
C HIS A 78 -8.94 -5.98 10.89
N ALA A 79 -8.57 -4.70 10.82
CA ALA A 79 -9.24 -3.61 11.53
C ALA A 79 -10.71 -3.47 11.12
N GLU A 80 -11.01 -3.48 9.82
CA GLU A 80 -12.38 -3.45 9.29
C GLU A 80 -13.22 -4.62 9.81
N THR A 81 -12.61 -5.81 9.93
CA THR A 81 -13.29 -7.00 10.46
C THR A 81 -13.63 -6.86 11.94
N VAL A 82 -12.69 -6.34 12.74
CA VAL A 82 -12.86 -6.18 14.19
C VAL A 82 -13.83 -5.04 14.52
N LEU A 83 -13.69 -3.90 13.83
CA LEU A 83 -14.52 -2.71 14.04
C LEU A 83 -15.90 -2.82 13.36
N MET A 84 -16.08 -3.79 12.45
CA MET A 84 -17.28 -3.95 11.63
C MET A 84 -17.63 -2.71 10.79
N GLU A 85 -16.61 -1.97 10.38
CA GLU A 85 -16.74 -0.73 9.60
C GLU A 85 -15.80 -0.73 8.41
N LYS A 86 -16.21 -0.05 7.34
CA LYS A 86 -15.33 0.22 6.20
C LYS A 86 -14.46 1.44 6.50
N LEU A 87 -13.15 1.28 6.40
CA LEU A 87 -12.21 2.36 6.62
C LEU A 87 -11.99 3.13 5.32
N ASN A 88 -11.55 4.38 5.47
CA ASN A 88 -11.30 5.25 4.32
C ASN A 88 -10.18 4.68 3.44
N GLU A 89 -10.38 4.61 2.13
CA GLU A 89 -9.40 4.09 1.17
C GLU A 89 -8.05 4.83 1.21
N HIS A 90 -8.03 6.10 1.61
CA HIS A 90 -6.80 6.88 1.79
C HIS A 90 -5.90 6.30 2.90
N LEU A 91 -6.48 5.56 3.86
CA LEU A 91 -5.73 4.92 4.94
C LEU A 91 -4.70 3.93 4.39
N LEU A 92 -4.99 3.26 3.27
CA LEU A 92 -4.04 2.33 2.65
C LEU A 92 -2.72 3.02 2.31
N ILE A 93 -2.78 4.21 1.72
CA ILE A 93 -1.60 4.97 1.31
C ILE A 93 -0.85 5.47 2.55
N VAL A 94 -1.57 6.08 3.50
CA VAL A 94 -1.00 6.68 4.71
C VAL A 94 -0.33 5.61 5.58
N LEU A 95 -1.01 4.48 5.82
CA LEU A 95 -0.48 3.41 6.64
C LEU A 95 0.72 2.72 5.98
N THR A 96 0.69 2.55 4.66
CA THR A 96 1.83 1.99 3.91
C THR A 96 3.09 2.83 4.08
N ASP A 97 2.97 4.16 3.92
CA ASP A 97 4.09 5.09 4.11
C ASP A 97 4.62 5.05 5.55
N HIS A 98 3.72 5.06 6.54
CA HIS A 98 4.10 4.95 7.95
C HIS A 98 4.84 3.65 8.29
N ILE A 99 4.37 2.50 7.78
CA ILE A 99 5.03 1.21 8.00
C ILE A 99 6.41 1.20 7.35
N ALA A 100 6.54 1.69 6.12
CA ALA A 100 7.82 1.77 5.43
C ALA A 100 8.81 2.66 6.18
N PHE A 101 8.36 3.82 6.67
CA PHE A 101 9.16 4.74 7.47
C PHE A 101 9.58 4.13 8.82
N ALA A 102 8.65 3.48 9.53
CA ALA A 102 8.96 2.79 10.79
C ALA A 102 9.98 1.67 10.60
N ALA A 103 9.85 0.88 9.53
CA ALA A 103 10.81 -0.16 9.19
C ALA A 103 12.20 0.41 8.85
N GLN A 104 12.26 1.56 8.18
CA GLN A 104 13.52 2.25 7.89
C GLN A 104 14.19 2.75 9.17
N ASN A 105 13.45 3.38 10.09
CA ASN A 105 13.97 3.82 11.38
C ASN A 105 14.59 2.67 12.18
N ILE A 106 13.93 1.51 12.21
CA ILE A 106 14.46 0.32 12.91
C ILE A 106 15.78 -0.14 12.28
N LYS A 107 15.88 -0.15 10.94
CA LYS A 107 17.13 -0.50 10.24
C LYS A 107 18.26 0.48 10.54
N ASP A 108 17.92 1.75 10.69
CA ASP A 108 18.88 2.83 10.99
C ASP A 108 19.21 2.93 12.48
N GLY A 109 18.66 2.03 13.32
CA GLY A 109 18.89 2.01 14.77
C GLY A 109 18.19 3.16 15.52
N ILE A 110 17.20 3.79 14.91
CA ILE A 110 16.41 4.88 15.49
C ILE A 110 15.23 4.27 16.24
N PHE A 111 15.29 4.30 17.57
CA PHE A 111 14.22 3.82 18.45
C PHE A 111 13.41 4.98 19.01
N LEU A 112 12.16 5.10 18.57
CA LEU A 112 11.23 6.13 19.04
C LEU A 112 10.42 5.60 20.24
N ARG A 113 10.32 6.42 21.30
CA ARG A 113 9.41 6.14 22.42
C ARG A 113 8.20 7.05 22.32
N ASN A 114 7.01 6.46 22.23
CA ASN A 114 5.76 7.21 22.29
C ASN A 114 5.38 7.51 23.75
N LYS A 115 5.50 8.77 24.17
CA LYS A 115 5.16 9.20 25.53
C LYS A 115 3.65 9.22 25.81
N LEU A 116 2.85 9.23 24.76
CA LEU A 116 1.39 9.29 24.83
C LEU A 116 0.73 7.90 24.75
N LEU A 117 1.52 6.83 24.81
CA LEU A 117 1.01 5.46 24.69
C LEU A 117 -0.10 5.16 25.73
N PRO A 118 0.05 5.52 27.02
CA PRO A 118 -0.99 5.29 28.02
C PRO A 118 -2.29 6.03 27.70
N GLU A 119 -2.20 7.28 27.25
CA GLU A 119 -3.37 8.09 26.90
C GLU A 119 -4.07 7.55 25.65
N ILE A 120 -3.30 7.10 24.65
CA ILE A 120 -3.85 6.49 23.42
C ILE A 120 -4.57 5.17 23.75
N GLU A 121 -3.97 4.31 24.58
CA GLU A 121 -4.59 3.04 24.99
C GLU A 121 -5.93 3.25 25.73
N VAL A 122 -6.00 4.28 26.57
CA VAL A 122 -7.24 4.61 27.30
C VAL A 122 -8.30 5.22 26.38
N LEU A 123 -7.91 6.10 25.46
CA LEU A 123 -8.85 6.82 24.58
C LEU A 123 -9.33 5.99 23.38
N TYR A 124 -8.48 5.11 22.85
CA TYR A 124 -8.70 4.35 21.61
C TYR A 124 -8.45 2.86 21.85
N ARG A 125 -9.15 2.29 22.84
CA ARG A 125 -8.84 0.95 23.33
C ARG A 125 -8.97 -0.15 22.27
N GLU A 126 -9.99 -0.05 21.42
CA GLU A 126 -10.23 -1.04 20.36
C GLU A 126 -9.14 -0.95 19.28
N GLU A 127 -8.87 0.25 18.79
CA GLU A 127 -7.81 0.51 17.79
C GLU A 127 -6.42 0.17 18.34
N PHE A 128 -6.15 0.46 19.61
CA PHE A 128 -4.91 0.10 20.28
C PHE A 128 -4.75 -1.41 20.40
N THR A 129 -5.83 -2.14 20.68
CA THR A 129 -5.81 -3.62 20.74
C THR A 129 -5.54 -4.23 19.36
N ILE A 130 -6.10 -3.66 18.29
CA ILE A 130 -5.84 -4.07 16.91
C ILE A 130 -4.37 -3.83 16.51
N ALA A 131 -3.71 -2.82 17.10
CA ALA A 131 -2.34 -2.44 16.79
C ALA A 131 -1.25 -3.29 17.49
N GLN A 132 -1.61 -4.21 18.40
CA GLN A 132 -0.68 -5.10 19.12
C GLN A 132 -0.35 -6.38 18.35
#